data_AF-A0A368NAI2-F1
#
_entry.id   AF-A0A368NAI2-F1
#
_cell.length_a   1.000
_cell.length_b   1.000
_cell.length_c   1.000
_cell.angle_alpha   90.00
_cell.angle_beta   90.00
_cell.angle_gamma   90.00
#
_symmetry.space_group_name_H-M   'P 1'
#
loop_
_entity.id
_entity.type
_entity.pdbx_description
1 polymer ?
#
loop_
_entity_poly.entity_id
_entity_poly.type
_entity_poly.pdbx_seq_one_letter_code
_entity_poly.pdbx_strand_id
1 'polypeptide(L)'
;MSADDKYPEESGRRRFVKGVVGGSALAGVGALGTVTVNSATASPGAGGGSTQAWAIENTDGPAPRGMPQIPIEIDSEGYIKGVWPDVETVTQGGRQVQVAEMDLGGSTYSSEWFQYCGVEGYAGIQPSYESDNYFRTGSNPAYDWQSNSKEEGDRFHVDDFSDYEEWGNGIGTAGTGKPASGRWRSEDADDVVPIQLLRSTRIEEAAQDNEWLQASTDQGFIAWLNKCTHFCCVPGYKQSADAARFGNADGVYCQCHQSIYDPFSLVQTLFVARPRPD
;
A
#
# COMPACT_ATOMS: atom_id res chain seq x y z
N MET A 1 -32.31 -4.15 -45.45
CA MET A 1 -32.77 -4.10 -44.05
C MET A 1 -31.64 -4.66 -43.21
N SER A 2 -30.78 -3.79 -42.68
CA SER A 2 -29.51 -4.16 -42.07
C SER A 2 -29.44 -3.72 -40.61
N ALA A 3 -29.11 -4.70 -39.79
CA ALA A 3 -28.36 -4.67 -38.53
C ALA A 3 -29.01 -4.03 -37.29
N ASP A 4 -29.23 -4.92 -36.32
CA ASP A 4 -29.45 -4.71 -34.89
C ASP A 4 -28.59 -3.59 -34.29
N ASP A 5 -29.26 -2.55 -33.78
CA ASP A 5 -28.67 -1.62 -32.83
C ASP A 5 -28.57 -2.32 -31.47
N LYS A 6 -27.33 -2.52 -31.01
CA LYS A 6 -27.00 -3.23 -29.77
C LYS A 6 -27.05 -2.33 -28.53
N TYR A 7 -27.65 -1.14 -28.64
CA TYR A 7 -27.89 -0.24 -27.52
C TYR A 7 -29.38 -0.07 -27.24
N PRO A 8 -29.83 -0.23 -25.98
CA PRO A 8 -31.21 0.07 -25.63
C PRO A 8 -31.50 1.57 -25.73
N GLU A 9 -32.75 1.91 -26.08
CA GLU A 9 -33.25 3.27 -26.30
C GLU A 9 -33.02 4.21 -25.10
N GLU A 10 -32.86 5.51 -25.39
CA GLU A 10 -32.42 6.57 -24.47
C GLU A 10 -33.24 6.74 -23.18
N SER A 11 -34.42 6.14 -23.07
CA SER A 11 -35.27 6.21 -21.87
C SER A 11 -34.80 5.31 -20.71
N GLY A 12 -33.82 4.43 -20.92
CA GLY A 12 -33.27 3.52 -19.90
C GLY A 12 -32.03 4.03 -19.13
N ARG A 13 -31.44 5.19 -19.48
CA ARG A 13 -30.13 5.63 -18.97
C ARG A 13 -30.12 6.32 -17.58
N ARG A 14 -31.19 6.25 -16.80
CA ARG A 14 -31.24 6.89 -15.47
C ARG A 14 -31.93 6.04 -14.40
N ARG A 15 -31.48 4.81 -14.17
CA ARG A 15 -31.73 4.08 -12.90
C ARG A 15 -30.60 3.13 -12.51
N PHE A 16 -29.34 3.59 -12.52
CA PHE A 16 -28.26 2.91 -11.80
C PHE A 16 -27.24 3.92 -11.25
N VAL A 17 -27.70 4.89 -10.46
CA VAL A 17 -26.86 5.65 -9.51
C VAL A 17 -27.74 6.05 -8.33
N LYS A 18 -27.99 5.11 -7.40
CA LYS A 18 -28.34 5.37 -5.99
C LYS A 18 -28.15 4.06 -5.23
N GLY A 19 -26.89 3.70 -5.01
CA GLY A 19 -26.51 2.51 -4.25
C GLY A 19 -25.16 2.62 -3.56
N VAL A 20 -24.53 3.79 -3.51
CA VAL A 20 -23.40 4.13 -2.60
C VAL A 20 -23.47 5.64 -2.36
N VAL A 21 -24.44 6.08 -1.56
CA VAL A 21 -24.38 7.37 -0.87
C VAL A 21 -24.82 7.09 0.56
N GLY A 22 -23.88 6.55 1.33
CA GLY A 22 -24.00 6.42 2.78
C GLY A 22 -22.64 6.77 3.35
N GLY A 23 -22.52 7.98 3.91
CA GLY A 23 -21.34 8.35 4.70
C GLY A 23 -20.68 9.69 4.41
N SER A 24 -21.36 10.69 3.83
CA SER A 24 -20.85 12.07 3.82
C SER A 24 -21.85 13.03 4.46
N ALA A 25 -22.03 12.85 5.77
CA ALA A 25 -22.51 13.89 6.68
C ALA A 25 -22.17 13.49 8.12
N LEU A 26 -21.02 13.94 8.63
CA LEU A 26 -20.81 14.17 10.06
C LEU A 26 -19.73 15.25 10.21
N ALA A 27 -20.16 16.49 9.97
CA ALA A 27 -19.47 17.64 10.51
C ALA A 27 -19.88 17.80 11.98
N GLY A 28 -18.92 17.60 12.88
CA GLY A 28 -18.86 18.30 14.16
C GLY A 28 -19.47 17.63 15.40
N VAL A 29 -18.60 17.53 16.41
CA VAL A 29 -18.83 17.40 17.87
C VAL A 29 -19.02 15.97 18.40
N GLY A 30 -18.08 15.57 19.27
CA GLY A 30 -17.91 14.20 19.74
C GLY A 30 -18.99 13.67 20.67
N ALA A 31 -19.14 12.35 20.62
CA ALA A 31 -19.54 11.48 21.72
C ALA A 31 -19.29 10.04 21.27
N LEU A 32 -18.74 9.24 22.17
CA LEU A 32 -18.55 7.79 22.07
C LEU A 32 -19.85 7.12 21.55
N GLY A 33 -19.79 6.52 20.35
CA GLY A 33 -20.94 5.86 19.74
C GLY A 33 -20.51 4.63 18.96
N THR A 34 -20.88 3.46 19.48
CA THR A 34 -20.63 2.14 18.88
C THR A 34 -21.18 2.06 17.46
N VAL A 35 -20.30 1.83 16.48
CA VAL A 35 -20.70 1.48 15.11
C VAL A 35 -21.19 0.03 15.13
N THR A 36 -22.50 -0.17 15.15
CA THR A 36 -23.09 -1.49 14.94
C THR A 36 -22.98 -1.85 13.46
N VAL A 37 -22.01 -2.71 13.11
CA VAL A 37 -21.95 -3.33 11.78
C VAL A 37 -23.15 -4.25 11.58
N ASN A 38 -23.92 -4.01 10.50
CA ASN A 38 -25.01 -4.90 10.08
C ASN A 38 -24.43 -6.28 9.72
N SER A 39 -24.72 -7.28 10.53
CA SER A 39 -24.29 -8.69 10.32
C SER A 39 -24.84 -9.32 9.03
N ALA A 40 -25.85 -8.72 8.40
CA ALA A 40 -26.45 -9.22 7.16
C ALA A 40 -25.69 -8.83 5.87
N THR A 41 -24.70 -7.93 5.95
CA THR A 41 -23.93 -7.45 4.78
C THR A 41 -22.43 -7.62 4.93
N ALA A 42 -21.95 -8.21 6.03
CA ALA A 42 -20.53 -8.55 6.17
C ALA A 42 -20.21 -9.78 5.30
N SER A 43 -19.22 -9.67 4.43
CA SER A 43 -18.68 -10.85 3.75
C SER A 43 -18.17 -11.85 4.80
N PRO A 44 -18.44 -13.16 4.64
CA PRO A 44 -17.87 -14.17 5.54
C PRO A 44 -16.34 -14.17 5.44
N GLY A 45 -15.66 -14.26 6.58
CA GLY A 45 -14.20 -14.29 6.71
C GLY A 45 -13.74 -13.87 8.10
N ALA A 46 -12.43 -13.94 8.35
CA ALA A 46 -11.82 -13.55 9.63
C ALA A 46 -11.12 -12.18 9.55
N GLY A 47 -11.43 -11.29 10.49
CA GLY A 47 -10.95 -9.90 10.50
C GLY A 47 -11.63 -9.01 9.46
N GLY A 48 -11.07 -7.81 9.27
CA GLY A 48 -11.56 -6.82 8.33
C GLY A 48 -12.52 -5.80 8.95
N GLY A 49 -12.89 -4.79 8.17
CA GLY A 49 -13.68 -3.64 8.63
C GLY A 49 -13.00 -2.31 8.38
N SER A 50 -13.55 -1.25 8.98
CA SER A 50 -12.97 0.08 8.87
C SER A 50 -11.75 0.21 9.77
N THR A 51 -10.59 0.53 9.19
CA THR A 51 -9.34 0.82 9.88
C THR A 51 -8.73 2.12 9.36
N GLN A 52 -7.91 2.80 10.16
CA GLN A 52 -7.10 3.93 9.69
C GLN A 52 -5.70 3.42 9.40
N ALA A 53 -5.23 3.68 8.19
CA ALA A 53 -3.89 3.30 7.76
C ALA A 53 -3.08 4.54 7.39
N TRP A 54 -1.80 4.54 7.73
CA TRP A 54 -0.85 5.49 7.16
C TRP A 54 -0.50 5.04 5.74
N ALA A 55 -0.57 5.97 4.80
CA ALA A 55 -0.42 5.68 3.38
C ALA A 55 0.23 6.84 2.65
N ILE A 56 0.93 6.54 1.55
CA ILE A 56 1.42 7.59 0.64
C ILE A 56 0.22 8.31 0.03
N GLU A 57 0.25 9.63 0.02
CA GLU A 57 -0.90 10.45 -0.36
C GLU A 57 -1.27 10.23 -1.82
N ASN A 58 -2.55 10.00 -2.10
CA ASN A 58 -3.05 10.12 -3.47
C ASN A 58 -3.28 11.60 -3.78
N THR A 59 -2.53 12.15 -4.73
CA THR A 59 -2.58 13.58 -5.06
C THR A 59 -3.38 13.87 -6.34
N ASP A 60 -3.61 12.85 -7.18
CA ASP A 60 -4.42 12.99 -8.40
C ASP A 60 -4.98 11.64 -8.90
N GLY A 61 -5.95 11.72 -9.81
CA GLY A 61 -6.61 10.60 -10.48
C GLY A 61 -7.71 9.93 -9.65
N PRO A 62 -8.22 8.77 -10.12
CA PRO A 62 -9.46 8.18 -9.59
C PRO A 62 -9.27 7.25 -8.39
N ALA A 63 -8.05 7.11 -7.86
CA ALA A 63 -7.83 6.22 -6.72
C ALA A 63 -8.50 6.82 -5.47
N PRO A 64 -9.27 6.03 -4.70
CA PRO A 64 -10.06 6.59 -3.61
C PRO A 64 -9.22 6.94 -2.36
N ARG A 65 -7.97 6.46 -2.28
CA ARG A 65 -7.10 6.60 -1.10
C ARG A 65 -5.65 6.28 -1.42
N GLY A 66 -4.75 6.63 -0.51
CA GLY A 66 -3.33 6.31 -0.57
C GLY A 66 -3.00 4.81 -0.53
N MET A 67 -1.77 4.45 -0.88
CA MET A 67 -1.27 3.07 -0.73
C MET A 67 -0.64 2.88 0.66
N PRO A 68 -1.05 1.86 1.44
CA PRO A 68 -0.58 1.67 2.81
C PRO A 68 0.94 1.51 2.92
N GLN A 69 1.54 2.25 3.84
CA GLN A 69 2.94 2.12 4.20
C GLN A 69 3.19 0.76 4.86
N ILE A 70 4.36 0.19 4.60
CA ILE A 70 4.92 -0.91 5.36
C ILE A 70 6.02 -0.27 6.23
N PRO A 71 5.86 -0.18 7.56
CA PRO A 71 6.93 0.27 8.43
C PRO A 71 8.15 -0.63 8.28
N ILE A 72 9.35 -0.08 8.48
CA ILE A 72 10.59 -0.79 8.20
C ILE A 72 11.54 -0.79 9.39
N GLU A 73 12.45 -1.75 9.39
CA GLU A 73 13.62 -1.78 10.25
C GLU A 73 14.85 -2.19 9.42
N ILE A 74 16.02 -1.68 9.79
CA ILE A 74 17.31 -2.09 9.22
C ILE A 74 18.03 -2.90 10.29
N ASP A 75 18.44 -4.12 9.94
CA ASP A 75 19.16 -4.97 10.88
C ASP A 75 20.62 -4.50 11.10
N SER A 76 21.32 -5.15 12.03
CA SER A 76 22.71 -4.80 12.36
C SER A 76 23.71 -5.03 11.23
N GLU A 77 23.36 -5.85 10.24
CA GLU A 77 24.20 -6.11 9.07
C GLU A 77 23.92 -5.11 7.96
N GLY A 78 22.76 -4.41 7.97
CA GLY A 78 22.34 -3.43 6.98
C GLY A 78 21.26 -3.95 6.02
N TYR A 79 20.64 -5.11 6.29
CA TYR A 79 19.52 -5.62 5.49
C TYR A 79 18.19 -5.02 5.94
N ILE A 80 17.29 -4.82 4.96
CA ILE A 80 16.04 -4.08 5.16
C ILE A 80 14.87 -5.04 5.32
N LYS A 81 14.07 -4.83 6.36
CA LYS A 81 12.90 -5.65 6.70
C LYS A 81 11.64 -4.80 6.83
N GLY A 82 10.50 -5.38 6.48
CA GLY A 82 9.20 -4.83 6.85
C GLY A 82 8.83 -5.27 8.26
N VAL A 83 8.33 -4.36 9.08
CA VAL A 83 7.82 -4.67 10.42
C VAL A 83 6.51 -5.45 10.26
N TRP A 84 6.43 -6.61 10.91
CA TRP A 84 5.19 -7.36 11.06
C TRP A 84 4.75 -7.31 12.53
N PRO A 85 3.49 -6.94 12.84
CA PRO A 85 3.03 -6.87 14.22
C PRO A 85 2.97 -8.24 14.91
N ASP A 86 2.91 -8.21 16.25
CA ASP A 86 2.66 -9.40 17.06
C ASP A 86 1.26 -9.98 16.78
N VAL A 87 1.16 -11.31 16.81
CA VAL A 87 -0.08 -12.03 16.51
C VAL A 87 -0.80 -12.42 17.79
N GLU A 88 -2.04 -11.99 17.91
CA GLU A 88 -2.90 -12.29 19.04
C GLU A 88 -4.21 -12.98 18.61
N THR A 89 -4.72 -13.87 19.46
CA THR A 89 -6.05 -14.48 19.25
C THR A 89 -7.09 -13.69 20.04
N VAL A 90 -8.03 -13.07 19.33
CA VAL A 90 -9.11 -12.27 19.91
C VAL A 90 -10.48 -12.89 19.62
N THR A 91 -11.46 -12.59 20.46
CA THR A 91 -12.85 -13.00 20.21
C THR A 91 -13.61 -11.87 19.52
N GLN A 92 -13.94 -12.05 18.24
CA GLN A 92 -14.76 -11.10 17.45
C GLN A 92 -16.03 -11.80 16.98
N GLY A 93 -17.19 -11.21 17.26
CA GLY A 93 -18.48 -11.77 16.84
C GLY A 93 -18.76 -13.20 17.34
N GLY A 94 -18.18 -13.58 18.49
CA GLY A 94 -18.31 -14.94 19.06
C GLY A 94 -17.40 -16.00 18.42
N ARG A 95 -16.48 -15.62 17.52
CA ARG A 95 -15.46 -16.49 16.93
C ARG A 95 -14.07 -16.07 17.42
N GLN A 96 -13.17 -17.03 17.60
CA GLN A 96 -11.74 -16.74 17.80
C GLN A 96 -11.10 -16.46 16.44
N VAL A 97 -10.43 -15.31 16.32
CA VAL A 97 -9.73 -14.88 15.12
C VAL A 97 -8.34 -14.39 15.50
N GLN A 98 -7.35 -14.68 14.65
CA GLN A 98 -5.99 -14.14 14.81
C GLN A 98 -5.92 -12.74 14.19
N VAL A 99 -5.38 -11.78 14.92
CA VAL A 99 -5.12 -10.41 14.48
C VAL A 99 -3.63 -10.14 14.67
N ALA A 100 -3.00 -9.44 13.72
CA ALA A 100 -1.64 -8.95 13.89
C ALA A 100 -1.71 -7.43 14.04
N GLU A 101 -1.44 -6.92 15.24
CA GLU A 101 -1.57 -5.50 15.58
C GLU A 101 -0.53 -5.08 16.62
N MET A 102 -0.04 -3.84 16.53
CA MET A 102 0.85 -3.23 17.52
C MET A 102 0.67 -1.72 17.56
N ASP A 103 1.09 -1.10 18.66
CA ASP A 103 1.25 0.36 18.73
C ASP A 103 2.58 0.77 18.10
N LEU A 104 2.54 1.72 17.16
CA LEU A 104 3.72 2.27 16.48
C LEU A 104 3.52 3.76 16.19
N GLY A 105 4.46 4.61 16.63
CA GLY A 105 4.42 6.06 16.34
C GLY A 105 3.10 6.74 16.71
N GLY A 106 2.53 6.37 17.86
CA GLY A 106 1.25 6.90 18.34
C GLY A 106 0.01 6.42 17.57
N SER A 107 0.15 5.42 16.69
CA SER A 107 -0.93 4.85 15.87
C SER A 107 -0.98 3.33 15.99
N THR A 108 -2.17 2.76 15.82
CA THR A 108 -2.36 1.31 15.72
C THR A 108 -1.93 0.82 14.33
N TYR A 109 -0.82 0.10 14.24
CA TYR A 109 -0.37 -0.56 13.02
C TYR A 109 -0.88 -2.00 12.98
N SER A 110 -1.58 -2.38 11.90
CA SER A 110 -2.24 -3.68 11.77
C SER A 110 -2.06 -4.27 10.39
N SER A 111 -1.98 -5.60 10.30
CA SER A 111 -1.93 -6.31 9.00
C SER A 111 -3.20 -6.10 8.16
N GLU A 112 -4.30 -5.65 8.78
CA GLU A 112 -5.54 -5.29 8.08
C GLU A 112 -5.37 -4.16 7.06
N TRP A 113 -4.33 -3.34 7.20
CA TRP A 113 -4.00 -2.30 6.23
C TRP A 113 -3.78 -2.86 4.82
N PHE A 114 -3.32 -4.11 4.73
CA PHE A 114 -2.97 -4.76 3.47
C PHE A 114 -4.12 -5.60 2.88
N GLN A 115 -5.29 -5.65 3.54
CA GLN A 115 -6.41 -6.50 3.14
C GLN A 115 -7.30 -5.84 2.06
N TYR A 116 -6.77 -5.73 0.85
CA TYR A 116 -7.53 -5.28 -0.32
C TYR A 116 -6.95 -5.84 -1.62
N CYS A 117 -7.71 -5.69 -2.71
CA CYS A 117 -7.21 -6.03 -4.04
C CYS A 117 -6.79 -7.51 -4.20
N GLY A 118 -7.36 -8.41 -3.40
CA GLY A 118 -7.04 -9.84 -3.39
C GLY A 118 -5.86 -10.19 -2.47
N VAL A 119 -5.13 -9.19 -1.99
CA VAL A 119 -3.98 -9.36 -1.08
C VAL A 119 -4.45 -9.92 0.27
N GLU A 120 -5.71 -9.72 0.65
CA GLU A 120 -6.33 -10.37 1.81
C GLU A 120 -6.29 -11.91 1.78
N GLY A 121 -6.15 -12.51 0.60
CA GLY A 121 -6.04 -13.96 0.41
C GLY A 121 -4.60 -14.48 0.36
N TYR A 122 -3.60 -13.60 0.27
CA TYR A 122 -2.21 -14.02 0.11
C TYR A 122 -1.69 -14.63 1.41
N ALA A 123 -0.97 -15.74 1.32
CA ALA A 123 -0.38 -16.42 2.47
C ALA A 123 0.47 -15.46 3.31
N GLY A 124 1.27 -14.62 2.63
CA GLY A 124 2.12 -13.59 3.24
C GLY A 124 1.43 -12.62 4.19
N ILE A 125 0.14 -12.38 4.00
CA ILE A 125 -0.64 -11.43 4.81
C ILE A 125 -1.40 -12.12 5.95
N GLN A 126 -1.45 -13.45 5.94
CA GLN A 126 -2.04 -14.18 7.05
C GLN A 126 -1.17 -14.01 8.31
N PRO A 127 -1.75 -13.68 9.48
CA PRO A 127 -1.03 -13.56 10.74
C PRO A 127 -0.18 -14.78 11.07
N SER A 128 -0.68 -15.99 10.80
CA SER A 128 0.02 -17.25 11.09
C SER A 128 1.10 -17.65 10.07
N TYR A 129 1.35 -16.83 9.06
CA TYR A 129 2.39 -17.13 8.08
C TYR A 129 3.75 -16.70 8.63
N GLU A 130 4.67 -17.66 8.67
CA GLU A 130 6.03 -17.46 9.16
C GLU A 130 6.92 -16.91 8.05
N SER A 131 7.60 -15.80 8.32
CA SER A 131 8.53 -15.18 7.37
C SER A 131 9.64 -14.44 8.11
N ASP A 132 10.80 -14.36 7.47
CA ASP A 132 11.93 -13.56 7.94
C ASP A 132 11.74 -12.04 7.73
N ASN A 133 10.66 -11.65 7.04
CA ASN A 133 10.23 -10.29 6.77
C ASN A 133 11.22 -9.41 5.98
N TYR A 134 12.30 -9.97 5.44
CA TYR A 134 13.20 -9.19 4.58
C TYR A 134 12.51 -8.81 3.28
N PHE A 135 12.79 -7.59 2.81
CA PHE A 135 12.44 -7.23 1.45
C PHE A 135 13.39 -7.90 0.48
N ARG A 136 12.83 -8.52 -0.55
CA ARG A 136 13.57 -9.27 -1.55
C ARG A 136 13.23 -8.79 -2.95
N THR A 137 14.19 -8.83 -3.85
CA THR A 137 13.93 -8.53 -5.25
C THR A 137 13.00 -9.59 -5.84
N GLY A 138 12.07 -9.14 -6.69
CA GLY A 138 11.20 -10.03 -7.44
C GLY A 138 11.90 -10.60 -8.69
N SER A 139 11.18 -11.47 -9.40
CA SER A 139 11.65 -12.10 -10.65
C SER A 139 11.81 -11.14 -11.82
N ASN A 140 11.17 -9.97 -11.78
CA ASN A 140 11.25 -8.95 -12.81
C ASN A 140 11.41 -7.55 -12.20
N PRO A 141 12.65 -7.17 -11.82
CA PRO A 141 12.92 -5.85 -11.26
C PRO A 141 12.51 -4.71 -12.21
N ALA A 142 11.96 -3.64 -11.65
CA ALA A 142 11.44 -2.51 -12.44
C ALA A 142 12.51 -1.48 -12.84
N TYR A 143 13.75 -1.60 -12.34
CA TYR A 143 14.81 -0.61 -12.54
C TYR A 143 16.08 -1.27 -13.07
N ASP A 144 16.72 -0.62 -14.05
CA ASP A 144 17.94 -1.14 -14.69
C ASP A 144 19.06 -1.43 -13.69
N TRP A 145 19.27 -0.55 -12.71
CA TRP A 145 20.30 -0.74 -11.69
C TRP A 145 20.05 -2.04 -10.90
N GLN A 146 18.78 -2.35 -10.62
CA GLN A 146 18.36 -3.50 -9.84
C GLN A 146 18.54 -4.78 -10.67
N SER A 147 18.08 -4.77 -11.94
CA SER A 147 18.27 -5.89 -12.87
C SER A 147 19.74 -6.24 -13.13
N ASN A 148 20.64 -5.25 -13.05
CA ASN A 148 22.07 -5.45 -13.26
C ASN A 148 22.83 -5.92 -12.02
N SER A 149 22.24 -5.83 -10.82
CA SER A 149 22.94 -6.05 -9.55
C SER A 149 22.31 -7.10 -8.63
N LYS A 150 21.09 -7.57 -8.94
CA LYS A 150 20.34 -8.47 -8.08
C LYS A 150 19.74 -9.64 -8.85
N GLU A 151 19.79 -10.82 -8.26
CA GLU A 151 19.09 -12.03 -8.69
C GLU A 151 17.79 -12.20 -7.91
N GLU A 152 16.79 -12.88 -8.49
CA GLU A 152 15.51 -13.13 -7.80
C GLU A 152 15.72 -13.69 -6.38
N GLY A 153 15.04 -13.10 -5.40
CA GLY A 153 15.12 -13.54 -4.00
C GLY A 153 16.26 -12.88 -3.20
N ASP A 154 17.18 -12.18 -3.85
CA ASP A 154 18.21 -11.40 -3.15
C ASP A 154 17.57 -10.37 -2.21
N ARG A 155 18.11 -10.27 -0.99
CA ARG A 155 17.72 -9.27 0.00
C ARG A 155 18.23 -7.88 -0.40
N PHE A 156 17.46 -6.86 -0.04
CA PHE A 156 17.92 -5.48 -0.13
C PHE A 156 18.78 -5.11 1.08
N HIS A 157 19.89 -4.43 0.78
CA HIS A 157 20.86 -3.93 1.72
C HIS A 157 20.98 -2.40 1.57
N VAL A 158 21.28 -1.67 2.64
CA VAL A 158 21.39 -0.21 2.62
C VAL A 158 22.37 0.32 1.56
N ASP A 159 23.45 -0.42 1.31
CA ASP A 159 24.48 -0.09 0.32
C ASP A 159 23.97 -0.16 -1.13
N ASP A 160 22.90 -0.93 -1.40
CA ASP A 160 22.27 -0.93 -2.71
C ASP A 160 21.76 0.47 -3.10
N PHE A 161 21.57 1.34 -2.09
CA PHE A 161 21.00 2.67 -2.22
C PHE A 161 22.01 3.79 -1.90
N SER A 162 23.32 3.52 -1.85
CA SER A 162 24.31 4.50 -1.38
C SER A 162 24.37 5.80 -2.20
N ASP A 163 23.95 5.76 -3.46
CA ASP A 163 23.92 6.86 -4.43
C ASP A 163 22.56 7.59 -4.52
N TYR A 164 21.65 7.39 -3.55
CA TYR A 164 20.28 7.91 -3.59
C TYR A 164 20.15 9.45 -3.72
N GLU A 165 21.14 10.21 -3.25
CA GLU A 165 21.21 11.67 -3.37
C GLU A 165 21.52 12.15 -4.79
N GLU A 166 22.07 11.29 -5.65
CA GLU A 166 22.46 11.61 -7.02
C GLU A 166 21.70 10.78 -8.06
N TRP A 167 21.05 9.69 -7.63
CA TRP A 167 20.41 8.72 -8.52
C TRP A 167 19.36 9.37 -9.42
N GLY A 168 19.35 8.97 -10.69
CA GLY A 168 18.34 9.35 -11.65
C GLY A 168 18.32 8.42 -12.86
N ASN A 169 17.14 8.27 -13.47
CA ASN A 169 16.93 7.45 -14.66
C ASN A 169 16.34 8.24 -15.84
N GLY A 170 16.45 9.58 -15.79
CA GLY A 170 15.85 10.48 -16.79
C GLY A 170 14.35 10.75 -16.62
N ILE A 171 13.71 10.23 -15.56
CA ILE A 171 12.33 10.54 -15.20
C ILE A 171 12.31 11.35 -13.89
N GLY A 172 11.62 12.49 -13.93
CA GLY A 172 11.56 13.40 -12.79
C GLY A 172 12.91 14.06 -12.49
N THR A 173 13.09 14.45 -11.24
CA THR A 173 14.27 15.17 -10.75
C THR A 173 15.30 14.17 -10.22
N ALA A 174 16.54 14.20 -10.71
CA ALA A 174 17.61 13.37 -10.14
C ALA A 174 17.86 13.73 -8.66
N GLY A 175 18.30 12.75 -7.86
CA GLY A 175 18.62 12.94 -6.44
C GLY A 175 17.43 13.06 -5.49
N THR A 176 16.18 12.91 -5.98
CA THR A 176 15.00 12.87 -5.10
C THR A 176 14.78 11.51 -4.43
N GLY A 177 15.67 10.56 -4.67
CA GLY A 177 15.69 9.25 -4.02
C GLY A 177 15.87 8.10 -5.01
N LYS A 178 16.41 7.00 -4.52
CA LYS A 178 16.64 5.77 -5.29
C LYS A 178 15.60 4.70 -4.95
N PRO A 179 14.87 4.19 -5.94
CA PRO A 179 13.81 3.21 -5.74
C PRO A 179 14.25 1.78 -6.03
N ALA A 180 13.58 0.80 -5.40
CA ALA A 180 13.58 -0.61 -5.78
C ALA A 180 12.15 -1.17 -5.78
N SER A 181 11.87 -2.12 -6.67
CA SER A 181 10.63 -2.90 -6.65
C SER A 181 10.91 -4.30 -6.09
N GLY A 182 10.05 -4.83 -5.23
CA GLY A 182 10.33 -6.12 -4.61
C GLY A 182 9.09 -6.89 -4.18
N ARG A 183 9.34 -7.90 -3.35
CA ARG A 183 8.35 -8.69 -2.65
C ARG A 183 8.64 -8.73 -1.16
N TRP A 184 7.60 -9.01 -0.39
CA TRP A 184 7.67 -9.14 1.06
C TRP A 184 6.84 -10.33 1.52
N ARG A 185 7.30 -11.09 2.51
CA ARG A 185 6.54 -12.22 3.08
C ARG A 185 5.95 -13.15 2.01
N SER A 186 6.74 -13.50 1.00
CA SER A 186 6.27 -14.27 -0.18
C SER A 186 7.11 -15.53 -0.43
N GLU A 187 8.06 -15.86 0.44
CA GLU A 187 8.91 -17.04 0.26
C GLU A 187 8.12 -18.31 0.60
N ASP A 188 8.23 -19.36 -0.22
CA ASP A 188 7.41 -20.58 -0.06
C ASP A 188 5.87 -20.34 -0.19
N ALA A 189 5.45 -19.22 -0.79
CA ALA A 189 4.07 -18.92 -1.12
C ALA A 189 3.86 -18.83 -2.65
N ASP A 190 2.66 -19.19 -3.12
CA ASP A 190 2.29 -19.07 -4.54
C ASP A 190 2.01 -17.61 -4.95
N ASP A 191 1.51 -16.81 -4.00
CA ASP A 191 1.19 -15.40 -4.20
C ASP A 191 2.33 -14.48 -3.76
N VAL A 192 2.51 -13.40 -4.51
CA VAL A 192 3.53 -12.37 -4.24
C VAL A 192 2.87 -11.13 -3.66
N VAL A 193 3.32 -10.69 -2.49
CA VAL A 193 2.97 -9.37 -1.92
C VAL A 193 3.94 -8.34 -2.52
N PRO A 194 3.52 -7.51 -3.50
CA PRO A 194 4.43 -6.61 -4.19
C PRO A 194 4.69 -5.38 -3.33
N ILE A 195 5.94 -4.95 -3.27
CA ILE A 195 6.33 -3.73 -2.55
C ILE A 195 7.09 -2.79 -3.47
N GLN A 196 7.09 -1.52 -3.07
CA GLN A 196 8.01 -0.51 -3.58
C GLN A 196 8.78 0.02 -2.38
N LEU A 197 10.10 0.10 -2.52
CA LEU A 197 11.04 0.63 -1.55
C LEU A 197 11.69 1.88 -2.15
N LEU A 198 11.94 2.89 -1.32
CA LEU A 198 12.57 4.15 -1.71
C LEU A 198 13.48 4.63 -0.58
N ARG A 199 14.71 5.04 -0.90
CA ARG A 199 15.57 5.84 -0.01
C ARG A 199 15.63 7.27 -0.48
N SER A 200 15.40 8.25 0.40
CA SER A 200 15.42 9.67 0.04
C SER A 200 15.72 10.56 1.25
N THR A 201 16.50 11.62 1.05
CA THR A 201 16.75 12.67 2.05
C THR A 201 15.46 13.37 2.48
N ARG A 202 14.46 13.43 1.61
CA ARG A 202 13.14 14.00 1.95
C ARG A 202 12.43 13.21 3.04
N ILE A 203 12.66 11.90 3.13
CA ILE A 203 12.09 11.08 4.20
C ILE A 203 12.83 11.34 5.51
N GLU A 204 14.15 11.51 5.46
CA GLU A 204 14.95 11.90 6.63
C GLU A 204 14.51 13.26 7.18
N GLU A 205 14.30 14.24 6.30
CA GLU A 205 13.79 15.57 6.65
C GLU A 205 12.37 15.49 7.23
N ALA A 206 11.46 14.77 6.55
CA ALA A 206 10.07 14.63 7.00
C ALA A 206 9.97 13.91 8.36
N ALA A 207 10.86 12.97 8.65
CA ALA A 207 10.91 12.27 9.92
C ALA A 207 11.29 13.20 11.09
N GLN A 208 12.07 14.27 10.89
CA GLN A 208 12.50 15.14 12.01
C GLN A 208 11.33 15.74 12.80
N ASP A 209 10.20 16.00 12.13
CA ASP A 209 9.03 16.67 12.70
C ASP A 209 7.76 15.79 12.70
N ASN A 210 7.86 14.48 12.45
CA ASN A 210 6.71 13.58 12.34
C ASN A 210 6.91 12.29 13.14
N GLU A 211 6.17 12.13 14.25
CA GLU A 211 6.27 10.98 15.17
C GLU A 211 6.07 9.63 14.45
N TRP A 212 5.11 9.55 13.52
CA TRP A 212 4.86 8.32 12.78
C TRP A 212 6.05 7.96 11.88
N LEU A 213 6.60 8.94 11.15
CA LEU A 213 7.76 8.70 10.28
C LEU A 213 9.01 8.34 11.09
N GLN A 214 9.22 8.95 12.27
CA GLN A 214 10.34 8.56 13.16
C GLN A 214 10.26 7.10 13.60
N ALA A 215 9.04 6.60 13.82
CA ALA A 215 8.82 5.23 14.28
C ALA A 215 8.75 4.19 13.15
N SER A 216 8.41 4.61 11.93
CA SER A 216 8.08 3.71 10.81
C SER A 216 9.09 3.73 9.67
N THR A 217 10.07 4.64 9.70
CA THR A 217 11.16 4.75 8.71
C THR A 217 12.52 4.64 9.39
N ASP A 218 13.55 4.26 8.63
CA ASP A 218 14.93 4.16 9.11
C ASP A 218 15.89 4.57 8.00
N GLN A 219 16.91 5.37 8.30
CA GLN A 219 17.93 5.88 7.36
C GLN A 219 17.36 6.43 6.02
N GLY A 220 16.22 7.13 6.09
CA GLY A 220 15.57 7.72 4.92
C GLY A 220 14.85 6.73 4.02
N PHE A 221 14.68 5.48 4.46
CA PHE A 221 13.94 4.48 3.72
C PHE A 221 12.44 4.50 4.04
N ILE A 222 11.63 4.29 3.01
CA ILE A 222 10.20 4.06 3.12
C ILE A 222 9.77 2.94 2.18
N ALA A 223 8.81 2.13 2.61
CA ALA A 223 8.19 1.10 1.81
C ALA A 223 6.66 1.16 1.86
N TRP A 224 6.00 0.68 0.82
CA TRP A 224 4.55 0.53 0.78
C TRP A 224 4.14 -0.69 -0.03
N LEU A 225 2.92 -1.19 0.25
CA LEU A 225 2.31 -2.22 -0.57
C LEU A 225 2.00 -1.65 -1.96
N ASN A 226 2.62 -2.19 -2.99
CA ASN A 226 2.56 -1.65 -4.35
C ASN A 226 1.33 -2.13 -5.12
N LYS A 227 0.15 -1.82 -4.59
CA LYS A 227 -1.17 -2.10 -5.19
C LYS A 227 -2.01 -0.82 -5.21
N CYS A 228 -2.26 -0.30 -6.40
CA CYS A 228 -3.13 0.85 -6.59
C CYS A 228 -4.53 0.58 -6.01
N THR A 229 -5.06 1.53 -5.25
CA THR A 229 -6.31 1.36 -4.51
C THR A 229 -7.56 1.53 -5.37
N HIS A 230 -7.40 1.88 -6.66
CA HIS A 230 -8.49 1.96 -7.64
C HIS A 230 -8.89 0.56 -8.16
N PHE A 231 -8.06 0.00 -9.04
CA PHE A 231 -8.28 -1.31 -9.68
C PHE A 231 -7.01 -2.18 -9.65
N CYS A 232 -6.27 -2.11 -8.55
CA CYS A 232 -5.30 -3.14 -8.15
C CYS A 232 -4.08 -3.34 -9.06
N CYS A 233 -3.85 -2.43 -10.03
CA CYS A 233 -2.61 -2.38 -10.79
C CYS A 233 -1.40 -2.13 -9.88
N VAL A 234 -0.21 -2.49 -10.34
CA VAL A 234 1.06 -2.21 -9.66
C VAL A 234 1.64 -0.93 -10.26
N PRO A 235 1.57 0.23 -9.57
CA PRO A 235 2.17 1.46 -10.07
C PRO A 235 3.68 1.50 -9.85
N GLY A 236 4.34 2.54 -10.35
CA GLY A 236 5.80 2.66 -10.26
C GLY A 236 6.27 4.07 -9.97
N TYR A 237 7.19 4.21 -9.02
CA TYR A 237 7.92 5.46 -8.79
C TYR A 237 8.95 5.66 -9.91
N LYS A 238 8.84 6.74 -10.68
CA LYS A 238 9.74 7.03 -11.81
C LYS A 238 9.93 5.88 -12.81
N GLN A 239 8.90 5.06 -13.03
CA GLN A 239 8.93 3.99 -14.04
C GLN A 239 8.34 4.41 -15.39
N SER A 240 7.71 5.58 -15.46
CA SER A 240 7.13 6.10 -16.70
C SER A 240 7.26 7.61 -16.80
N ALA A 241 7.83 8.08 -17.91
CA ALA A 241 7.92 9.50 -18.23
C ALA A 241 6.53 10.17 -18.42
N ASP A 242 5.47 9.38 -18.65
CA ASP A 242 4.11 9.92 -18.78
C ASP A 242 3.60 10.54 -17.48
N ALA A 243 4.15 10.17 -16.31
CA ALA A 243 3.81 10.77 -15.03
C ALA A 243 3.92 12.31 -15.05
N ALA A 244 4.88 12.86 -15.80
CA ALA A 244 5.05 14.30 -15.98
C ALA A 244 3.84 14.97 -16.68
N ARG A 245 3.16 14.26 -17.58
CA ARG A 245 1.96 14.77 -18.28
C ARG A 245 0.77 14.92 -17.35
N PHE A 246 0.79 14.20 -16.23
CA PHE A 246 -0.25 14.21 -15.21
C PHE A 246 0.18 14.98 -13.96
N GLY A 247 1.26 15.78 -14.04
CA GLY A 247 1.57 16.80 -13.02
C GLY A 247 2.54 16.37 -11.93
N ASN A 248 3.01 15.12 -11.89
CA ASN A 248 4.02 14.69 -10.91
C ASN A 248 5.00 13.66 -11.49
N ALA A 249 6.10 14.13 -12.06
CA ALA A 249 7.17 13.28 -12.57
C ALA A 249 8.00 12.59 -11.47
N ASP A 250 7.96 13.14 -10.25
CA ASP A 250 8.59 12.59 -9.04
C ASP A 250 7.59 11.79 -8.19
N GLY A 251 6.44 11.42 -8.76
CA GLY A 251 5.40 10.65 -8.09
C GLY A 251 5.42 9.16 -8.44
N VAL A 252 4.60 8.41 -7.71
CA VAL A 252 4.25 7.03 -8.04
C VAL A 252 3.07 7.06 -9.00
N TYR A 253 3.27 6.58 -10.22
CA TYR A 253 2.27 6.71 -11.28
C TYR A 253 1.63 5.38 -11.64
N CYS A 254 0.29 5.35 -11.66
CA CYS A 254 -0.51 4.20 -12.05
C CYS A 254 -1.08 4.40 -13.46
N GLN A 255 -0.42 3.82 -14.47
CA GLN A 255 -0.81 3.95 -15.88
C GLN A 255 -2.24 3.50 -16.21
N CYS A 256 -2.80 2.54 -15.47
CA CYS A 256 -4.12 1.97 -15.78
C CYS A 256 -5.24 3.01 -15.87
N HIS A 257 -5.25 3.96 -14.92
CA HIS A 257 -6.28 5.00 -14.85
C HIS A 257 -5.73 6.34 -14.37
N GLN A 258 -4.41 6.53 -14.49
CA GLN A 258 -3.71 7.80 -14.28
C GLN A 258 -3.74 8.33 -12.84
N SER A 259 -3.82 7.43 -11.84
CA SER A 259 -3.67 7.84 -10.44
C SER A 259 -2.21 8.17 -10.13
N ILE A 260 -2.00 9.22 -9.34
CA ILE A 260 -0.70 9.67 -8.86
C ILE A 260 -0.68 9.61 -7.34
N TYR A 261 0.44 9.17 -6.80
CA TYR A 261 0.72 9.22 -5.37
C TYR A 261 2.02 9.96 -5.09
N ASP A 262 2.06 10.75 -4.03
CA ASP A 262 3.26 11.39 -3.53
C ASP A 262 3.89 10.50 -2.45
N PRO A 263 5.06 9.88 -2.70
CA PRO A 263 5.70 9.01 -1.72
C PRO A 263 6.35 9.80 -0.57
N PHE A 264 6.44 11.13 -0.66
CA PHE A 264 7.03 12.00 0.36
C PHE A 264 5.98 12.62 1.30
N SER A 265 4.70 12.43 1.01
CA SER A 265 3.58 12.86 1.84
C SER A 265 2.87 11.63 2.40
N LEU A 266 2.91 11.46 3.72
CA LEU A 266 2.21 10.37 4.41
C LEU A 266 1.00 10.95 5.12
N VAL A 267 -0.16 10.35 4.87
CA VAL A 267 -1.44 10.77 5.44
C VAL A 267 -2.18 9.57 6.01
N GLN A 268 -2.98 9.82 7.04
CA GLN A 268 -3.94 8.83 7.51
C GLN A 268 -5.12 8.76 6.54
N THR A 269 -5.48 7.54 6.14
CA THR A 269 -6.61 7.29 5.25
C THR A 269 -7.52 6.22 5.81
N LEU A 270 -8.83 6.38 5.55
CA LEU A 270 -9.81 5.37 5.92
C LEU A 270 -9.68 4.19 4.96
N PHE A 271 -9.31 3.05 5.53
CA PHE A 271 -9.24 1.77 4.86
C PHE A 271 -10.45 0.92 5.22
N VAL A 272 -11.00 0.22 4.23
CA VAL A 272 -11.98 -0.84 4.47
C VAL A 272 -11.27 -2.13 4.13
N ALA A 273 -10.76 -2.78 5.17
CA ALA A 273 -10.10 -4.07 5.11
C ALA A 273 -11.14 -5.15 4.77
N ARG A 274 -10.84 -5.95 3.76
CA ARG A 274 -11.70 -7.07 3.35
C ARG A 274 -11.45 -8.26 4.26
N PRO A 275 -12.48 -8.96 4.72
CA PRO A 275 -12.31 -10.18 5.51
C PRO A 275 -11.43 -11.19 4.76
N ARG A 276 -10.55 -11.85 5.49
CA ARG A 276 -9.70 -12.90 4.92
C ARG A 276 -10.56 -14.16 4.67
N PRO A 277 -10.38 -14.85 3.52
CA PRO A 277 -11.10 -16.09 3.24
C PRO A 277 -10.83 -17.16 4.31
N ASP A 278 -11.83 -18.01 4.58
CA ASP A 278 -11.70 -19.22 5.42
C ASP A 278 -10.94 -20.33 4.67
#